data_AF-A0A7S0A5D0-F1
#
_entry.id   AF-A0A7S0A5D0-F1
#
_cell.length_a   1.000
_cell.length_b   1.000
_cell.length_c   1.000
_cell.angle_alpha   90.00
_cell.angle_beta   90.00
_cell.angle_gamma   90.00
#
_symmetry.space_group_name_H-M   'P 1'
#
loop_
_entity.id
_entity.type
_entity.pdbx_description
1 polymer ?
#
loop_
_entity_poly.entity_id
_entity_poly.type
_entity_poly.pdbx_seq_one_letter_code
_entity_poly.pdbx_strand_id
1 'polypeptide(L)'
;EKADYDALHKDYSESVDALQRAITLLKQHASKEWSLAQLASLRDLSLVPKEAKKAIELFLAQEGQDGLDVTAPEAAAYEFQSHGIVDMLERLLDTFINKRTDLEKEEMNAKHAYELLMQDLTAQIEQATQDRTEKAATKAKKLQAKADAEGDLQDTTSTRDADQKYLSDLTATCEQKAS
;
A
#
# COMPACT_ATOMS: atom_id res chain seq x y z
N GLU A 1 4.64 9.09 2.78
CA GLU A 1 4.76 7.61 2.77
C GLU A 1 5.35 7.09 1.46
N LYS A 2 4.61 6.99 0.34
CA LYS A 2 5.20 6.49 -0.92
C LYS A 2 6.46 7.23 -1.39
N ALA A 3 6.47 8.56 -1.32
CA ALA A 3 7.65 9.35 -1.70
C ALA A 3 8.85 9.09 -0.77
N ASP A 4 8.59 8.85 0.52
CA ASP A 4 9.62 8.55 1.51
C ASP A 4 10.16 7.12 1.31
N TYR A 5 9.27 6.16 1.01
CA TYR A 5 9.64 4.81 0.58
C TYR A 5 10.50 4.83 -0.68
N ASP A 6 10.06 5.53 -1.73
CA ASP A 6 10.76 5.58 -3.02
C ASP A 6 12.16 6.19 -2.85
N ALA A 7 12.29 7.25 -2.02
CA ALA A 7 13.57 7.86 -1.70
C ALA A 7 14.48 6.89 -0.92
N LEU A 8 13.97 6.26 0.14
CA LEU A 8 14.76 5.37 0.99
C LEU A 8 15.15 4.06 0.27
N HIS A 9 14.24 3.51 -0.54
CA HIS A 9 14.49 2.36 -1.41
C HIS A 9 15.60 2.66 -2.43
N LYS A 10 15.55 3.85 -3.03
CA LYS A 10 16.59 4.33 -3.95
C LYS A 10 17.94 4.45 -3.25
N ASP A 11 17.98 5.10 -2.08
CA ASP A 11 19.22 5.27 -1.31
C ASP A 11 19.84 3.91 -0.94
N TYR A 12 19.04 2.95 -0.49
CA TYR A 12 19.52 1.59 -0.20
C TYR A 12 19.98 0.86 -1.46
N SER A 13 19.26 0.98 -2.58
CA SER A 13 19.62 0.32 -3.84
C SER A 13 20.93 0.86 -4.41
N GLU A 14 21.10 2.18 -4.45
CA GLU A 14 22.35 2.81 -4.90
C GLU A 14 23.52 2.44 -3.98
N SER A 15 23.27 2.36 -2.67
CA SER A 15 24.30 1.96 -1.70
C SER A 15 24.70 0.49 -1.83
N VAL A 16 23.74 -0.42 -2.03
CA VAL A 16 23.99 -1.85 -2.29
C VAL A 16 24.84 -2.02 -3.55
N ASP A 17 24.46 -1.36 -4.65
CA ASP A 17 25.20 -1.43 -5.91
C ASP A 17 26.63 -0.90 -5.78
N ALA A 18 26.81 0.22 -5.09
CA ALA A 18 28.12 0.81 -4.86
C ALA A 18 29.01 -0.10 -4.01
N LEU A 19 28.47 -0.66 -2.93
CA LEU A 19 29.19 -1.59 -2.05
C LEU A 19 29.61 -2.85 -2.81
N GLN A 20 28.70 -3.42 -3.60
CA GLN A 20 28.99 -4.64 -4.35
C GLN A 20 30.06 -4.43 -5.42
N ARG A 21 30.07 -3.26 -6.08
CA ARG A 21 31.15 -2.86 -7.00
C ARG A 21 32.48 -2.70 -6.27
N ALA A 22 32.50 -1.99 -5.14
CA ALA A 22 33.72 -1.78 -4.37
C ALA A 22 34.33 -3.10 -3.85
N ILE A 23 33.51 -3.98 -3.29
CA ILE A 23 33.93 -5.31 -2.82
C ILE A 23 34.49 -6.13 -3.98
N THR A 24 33.82 -6.14 -5.13
CA THR A 24 34.28 -6.89 -6.32
C THR A 24 35.64 -6.40 -6.79
N LEU A 25 35.85 -5.09 -6.87
CA LEU A 25 37.11 -4.50 -7.31
C LEU A 25 38.26 -4.77 -6.33
N LEU A 26 37.98 -4.71 -5.03
CA LEU A 26 38.96 -5.04 -3.98
C LEU A 26 39.36 -6.52 -4.04
N LYS A 27 38.41 -7.43 -4.25
CA LYS A 27 38.67 -8.87 -4.37
C LYS A 27 39.38 -9.28 -5.66
N GLN A 28 39.14 -8.56 -6.75
CA GLN A 28 39.75 -8.88 -8.06
C GLN A 28 41.18 -8.35 -8.20
N HIS A 29 41.75 -7.72 -7.16
CA HIS A 29 43.03 -6.99 -7.26
C HIS A 29 43.06 -6.07 -8.49
N ALA A 30 41.93 -5.42 -8.79
CA ALA A 30 41.89 -4.37 -9.80
C ALA A 30 42.90 -3.28 -9.42
N SER A 31 43.35 -2.46 -10.38
CA SER A 31 44.31 -1.37 -10.12
C SER A 31 44.03 -0.70 -8.78
N LYS A 32 45.09 -0.59 -7.96
CA LYS A 32 45.06 0.05 -6.63
C LYS A 32 44.41 1.44 -6.71
N GLU A 33 44.69 2.19 -7.76
CA GLU A 33 44.11 3.53 -7.98
C GLU A 33 42.59 3.47 -8.20
N TRP A 34 42.11 2.47 -8.94
CA TRP A 34 40.69 2.31 -9.24
C TRP A 34 39.88 1.82 -8.03
N SER A 35 40.42 0.89 -7.25
CA SER A 35 39.79 0.40 -6.02
C SER A 35 39.72 1.48 -4.92
N LEU A 36 40.77 2.29 -4.77
CA LEU A 36 40.78 3.43 -3.85
C LEU A 36 39.80 4.54 -4.27
N ALA A 37 39.65 4.81 -5.56
CA ALA A 37 38.65 5.76 -6.07
C ALA A 37 37.21 5.30 -5.76
N GLN A 38 36.92 4.00 -5.93
CA GLN A 38 35.60 3.46 -5.61
C GLN A 38 35.32 3.50 -4.10
N LEU A 39 36.31 3.20 -3.26
CA LEU A 39 36.23 3.35 -1.80
C LEU A 39 35.96 4.80 -1.37
N ALA A 40 36.62 5.77 -2.01
CA ALA A 40 36.38 7.19 -1.74
C ALA A 40 34.93 7.59 -2.05
N SER A 41 34.34 7.05 -3.12
CA SER A 41 32.92 7.31 -3.46
C SER A 41 31.93 6.74 -2.43
N LEU A 42 32.27 5.64 -1.76
CA LEU A 42 31.43 5.05 -0.70
C LEU A 42 31.32 5.93 0.54
N ARG A 43 32.35 6.73 0.83
CA ARG A 43 32.34 7.67 1.96
C ARG A 43 31.24 8.72 1.81
N ASP A 44 30.95 9.12 0.57
CA ASP A 44 30.04 10.22 0.27
C ASP A 44 28.56 9.77 0.32
N LEU A 45 28.29 8.46 0.40
CA LEU A 45 26.95 7.91 0.59
C LEU A 45 26.39 8.27 1.98
N SER A 46 25.14 8.73 2.02
CA SER A 46 24.44 9.17 3.24
C SER A 46 24.18 8.03 4.22
N LEU A 47 23.88 6.83 3.71
CA LEU A 47 23.51 5.67 4.52
C LEU A 47 24.68 4.96 5.19
N VAL A 48 25.91 5.17 4.71
CA VAL A 48 27.12 4.50 5.24
C VAL A 48 27.38 4.96 6.69
N PRO A 49 27.47 4.04 7.67
CA PRO A 49 27.70 4.39 9.07
C PRO A 49 29.00 5.17 9.29
N LYS A 50 29.04 6.03 10.30
CA LYS A 50 30.22 6.86 10.62
C LYS A 50 31.47 6.02 10.88
N GLU A 51 31.29 4.85 11.48
CA GLU A 51 32.33 3.88 11.78
C GLU A 51 32.93 3.31 10.49
N ALA A 52 32.09 2.98 9.51
CA ALA A 52 32.52 2.51 8.19
C ALA A 52 33.21 3.63 7.39
N LYS A 53 32.69 4.86 7.43
CA LYS A 53 33.37 6.03 6.82
C LYS A 53 34.75 6.25 7.39
N LYS A 54 34.89 6.20 8.72
CA LYS A 54 36.17 6.35 9.40
C LYS A 54 37.14 5.23 9.04
N ALA A 55 36.67 3.98 8.95
CA ALA A 55 37.51 2.86 8.53
C ALA A 55 38.01 3.02 7.09
N ILE A 56 37.15 3.49 6.17
CA ILE A 56 37.53 3.82 4.79
C ILE A 56 38.54 4.97 4.75
N GLU A 57 38.32 6.02 5.52
CA GLU A 57 39.25 7.17 5.59
C GLU A 57 40.62 6.77 6.12
N LEU A 58 40.69 5.94 7.17
CA LEU A 58 41.96 5.42 7.67
C LEU A 58 42.68 4.60 6.60
N PHE A 59 41.96 3.72 5.90
CA PHE A 59 42.54 2.92 4.81
C PHE A 59 43.09 3.79 3.68
N LEU A 60 42.34 4.82 3.25
CA LEU A 60 42.78 5.77 2.22
C LEU A 60 43.98 6.62 2.67
N ALA A 61 44.02 7.06 3.93
CA ALA A 61 45.07 7.90 4.47
C ALA A 61 46.39 7.16 4.68
N GLN A 62 46.31 5.89 5.07
CA GLN A 62 47.46 5.01 5.28
C GLN A 62 48.17 4.71 3.95
N GLU A 63 47.40 4.53 2.88
CA GLU A 63 47.91 4.34 1.51
C GLU A 63 48.51 5.61 0.86
N GLY A 64 48.17 6.79 1.37
CA GLY A 64 48.68 8.08 0.89
C GLY A 64 50.01 8.51 1.52
N GLN A 65 50.46 7.88 2.60
CA GLN A 65 51.71 8.20 3.30
C GLN A 65 52.92 7.37 2.83
N ASP A 66 52.70 6.19 2.26
CA ASP A 66 53.76 5.31 1.72
C ASP A 66 54.13 5.67 0.27
N GLY A 67 54.28 6.96 0.00
CA GLY A 67 54.93 7.45 -1.20
C GLY A 67 56.41 7.64 -0.90
N LEU A 68 57.23 6.60 -1.15
CA LEU A 68 58.64 6.62 -1.61
C LEU A 68 59.32 5.25 -1.33
N ASP A 69 59.49 4.46 -2.40
CA ASP A 69 60.52 3.43 -2.63
C ASP A 69 60.36 1.97 -2.08
N VAL A 70 60.22 1.03 -3.05
CA VAL A 70 60.62 -0.42 -3.11
C VAL A 70 59.94 -1.56 -2.28
N THR A 71 59.54 -2.59 -3.04
CA THR A 71 59.51 -4.07 -2.77
C THR A 71 58.27 -4.78 -2.20
N ALA A 72 58.13 -6.04 -2.63
CA ALA A 72 57.13 -7.08 -2.35
C ALA A 72 56.44 -7.19 -0.96
N PRO A 73 57.03 -6.82 0.20
CA PRO A 73 56.30 -6.84 1.49
C PRO A 73 55.06 -5.93 1.58
N GLU A 74 55.01 -4.81 0.85
CA GLU A 74 53.86 -3.87 0.89
C GLU A 74 52.62 -4.42 0.19
N ALA A 75 52.79 -5.23 -0.86
CA ALA A 75 51.67 -5.88 -1.54
C ALA A 75 50.95 -6.88 -0.61
N ALA A 76 51.70 -7.59 0.24
CA ALA A 76 51.14 -8.47 1.26
C ALA A 76 50.47 -7.69 2.42
N ALA A 77 51.00 -6.51 2.77
CA ALA A 77 50.36 -5.62 3.73
C ALA A 77 49.02 -5.05 3.19
N TYR A 78 48.99 -4.63 1.93
CA TYR A 78 47.77 -4.21 1.24
C TYR A 78 46.74 -5.33 1.13
N GLU A 79 47.15 -6.55 0.78
CA GLU A 79 46.28 -7.73 0.72
C GLU A 79 45.69 -8.06 2.10
N PHE A 80 46.49 -8.04 3.16
CA PHE A 80 46.03 -8.29 4.53
C PHE A 80 45.07 -7.20 5.03
N GLN A 81 45.37 -5.93 4.76
CA GLN A 81 44.53 -4.79 5.16
C GLN A 81 43.24 -4.70 4.34
N SER A 82 43.31 -4.97 3.03
CA SER A 82 42.15 -5.01 2.16
C SER A 82 41.18 -6.13 2.54
N HIS A 83 41.66 -7.25 3.10
CA HIS A 83 40.78 -8.29 3.62
C HIS A 83 39.89 -7.78 4.78
N GLY A 84 40.46 -7.04 5.74
CA GLY A 84 39.70 -6.50 6.87
C GLY A 84 38.65 -5.44 6.47
N ILE A 85 38.95 -4.60 5.47
CA ILE A 85 37.95 -3.64 4.97
C ILE A 85 36.89 -4.31 4.10
N VAL A 86 37.26 -5.34 3.33
CA VAL A 86 36.31 -6.15 2.55
C VAL A 86 35.31 -6.83 3.48
N ASP A 87 35.74 -7.46 4.57
CA ASP A 87 34.83 -8.09 5.54
C ASP A 87 33.84 -7.08 6.14
N MET A 88 34.30 -5.86 6.43
CA MET A 88 33.42 -4.79 6.94
C MET A 88 32.39 -4.35 5.88
N LEU A 89 32.83 -4.15 4.64
CA LEU A 89 31.95 -3.77 3.53
C LEU A 89 30.93 -4.86 3.21
N GLU A 90 31.31 -6.14 3.31
CA GLU A 90 30.40 -7.28 3.11
C GLU A 90 29.31 -7.35 4.18
N ARG A 91 29.66 -7.12 5.45
CA ARG A 91 28.66 -7.04 6.52
C ARG A 91 27.71 -5.86 6.33
N LEU A 92 28.22 -4.74 5.83
CA LEU A 92 27.40 -3.57 5.53
C LEU A 92 26.47 -3.83 4.32
N LEU A 93 26.98 -4.50 3.29
CA LEU A 93 26.21 -4.92 2.13
C LEU A 93 25.05 -5.84 2.55
N ASP A 94 25.33 -6.87 3.35
CA ASP A 94 24.31 -7.77 3.87
C ASP A 94 23.24 -7.01 4.67
N THR A 95 23.66 -6.09 5.54
CA THR A 95 22.74 -5.25 6.32
C THR A 95 21.84 -4.40 5.42
N PHE A 96 22.39 -3.80 4.35
CA PHE A 96 21.61 -2.95 3.44
C PHE A 96 20.68 -3.76 2.54
N ILE A 97 21.09 -4.94 2.10
CA ILE A 97 20.21 -5.88 1.38
C ILE A 97 19.03 -6.25 2.28
N ASN A 98 19.29 -6.66 3.52
CA ASN A 98 18.24 -7.01 4.48
C ASN A 98 17.28 -5.83 4.72
N LYS A 99 17.81 -4.62 4.95
CA LYS A 99 16.99 -3.41 5.13
C LYS A 99 16.14 -3.07 3.91
N ARG A 100 16.69 -3.21 2.70
CA ARG A 100 15.93 -2.99 1.46
C ARG A 100 14.81 -4.01 1.30
N THR A 101 15.09 -5.28 1.56
CA THR A 101 14.11 -6.36 1.46
C THR A 101 13.00 -6.22 2.51
N ASP A 102 13.34 -5.85 3.75
CA ASP A 102 12.34 -5.56 4.79
C ASP A 102 11.44 -4.40 4.37
N LEU A 103 12.02 -3.32 3.85
CA LEU A 103 11.29 -2.15 3.35
C LEU A 103 10.35 -2.51 2.19
N GLU A 104 10.82 -3.28 1.20
CA GLU A 104 10.00 -3.79 0.09
C GLU A 104 8.83 -4.65 0.59
N LYS A 105 9.09 -5.50 1.59
CA LYS A 105 8.07 -6.38 2.19
C LYS A 105 7.01 -5.58 2.95
N GLU A 106 7.43 -4.58 3.72
CA GLU A 106 6.51 -3.68 4.44
C GLU A 106 5.61 -2.92 3.46
N GLU A 107 6.18 -2.33 2.41
CA GLU A 107 5.42 -1.60 1.38
C GLU A 107 4.47 -2.53 0.61
N MET A 108 4.91 -3.75 0.26
CA MET A 108 4.05 -4.74 -0.39
C MET A 108 2.86 -5.10 0.50
N ASN A 109 3.10 -5.35 1.79
CA ASN A 109 2.04 -5.68 2.75
C ASN A 109 1.08 -4.49 2.94
N ALA A 110 1.60 -3.27 3.02
CA ALA A 110 0.79 -2.06 3.15
C ALA A 110 -0.11 -1.85 1.92
N LYS A 111 0.46 -1.98 0.72
CA LYS A 111 -0.31 -1.93 -0.55
C LYS A 111 -1.38 -3.00 -0.61
N HIS A 112 -1.03 -4.25 -0.28
CA HIS A 112 -1.97 -5.36 -0.32
C HIS A 112 -3.12 -5.18 0.67
N ALA A 113 -2.82 -4.75 1.91
CA ALA A 113 -3.84 -4.45 2.91
C ALA A 113 -4.77 -3.31 2.47
N TYR A 114 -4.21 -2.27 1.86
CA TYR A 114 -4.98 -1.18 1.28
C TYR A 114 -5.88 -1.65 0.13
N GLU A 115 -5.37 -2.45 -0.80
CA GLU A 115 -6.14 -2.99 -1.92
C GLU A 115 -7.31 -3.87 -1.45
N LEU A 116 -7.06 -4.75 -0.48
CA LEU A 116 -8.11 -5.58 0.14
C LEU A 116 -9.19 -4.71 0.81
N LEU A 117 -8.78 -3.68 1.56
CA LEU A 117 -9.72 -2.76 2.19
C LEU A 117 -10.55 -2.00 1.14
N MET A 118 -9.92 -1.53 0.07
CA MET A 118 -10.62 -0.84 -1.01
C MET A 118 -11.59 -1.76 -1.74
N GLN A 119 -11.22 -3.01 -1.97
CA GLN A 119 -12.11 -4.01 -2.57
C GLN A 119 -13.33 -4.28 -1.67
N ASP A 120 -13.11 -4.49 -0.37
CA ASP A 120 -14.18 -4.72 0.59
C ASP A 120 -15.13 -3.52 0.69
N LEU A 121 -14.58 -2.30 0.81
CA LEU A 121 -15.39 -1.08 0.83
C LEU A 121 -16.20 -0.89 -0.46
N THR A 122 -15.61 -1.22 -1.62
CA THR A 122 -16.31 -1.15 -2.91
C THR A 122 -17.48 -2.13 -2.95
N ALA A 123 -17.26 -3.37 -2.52
CA ALA A 123 -18.32 -4.38 -2.45
C ALA A 123 -19.43 -3.98 -1.46
N GLN A 124 -19.07 -3.42 -0.30
CA GLN A 124 -20.05 -2.90 0.66
C GLN A 124 -20.89 -1.77 0.08
N ILE A 125 -20.27 -0.83 -0.65
CA ILE A 125 -20.98 0.28 -1.31
C ILE A 125 -21.94 -0.24 -2.38
N GLU A 126 -21.51 -1.21 -3.19
CA GLU A 126 -22.34 -1.81 -4.24
C GLU A 126 -23.55 -2.52 -3.63
N GLN A 127 -23.33 -3.38 -2.64
CA GLN A 127 -24.41 -4.08 -1.94
C GLN A 127 -25.38 -3.11 -1.28
N ALA A 128 -24.88 -2.11 -0.56
CA ALA A 128 -25.73 -1.10 0.10
C ALA A 128 -26.54 -0.28 -0.92
N THR A 129 -25.97 -0.01 -2.09
CA THR A 129 -26.65 0.70 -3.19
C THR A 129 -27.76 -0.15 -3.81
N GLN A 130 -27.51 -1.44 -4.03
CA GLN A 130 -28.52 -2.37 -4.51
C GLN A 130 -29.67 -2.50 -3.50
N ASP A 131 -29.34 -2.78 -2.24
CA ASP A 131 -30.29 -2.87 -1.12
C ASP A 131 -31.20 -1.64 -1.04
N ARG A 132 -30.60 -0.45 -1.10
CA ARG A 132 -31.32 0.83 -1.06
C ARG A 132 -32.29 0.92 -2.23
N THR A 133 -31.86 0.54 -3.43
CA THR A 133 -32.67 0.62 -4.65
C THR A 133 -33.85 -0.34 -4.59
N GLU A 134 -33.64 -1.59 -4.16
CA GLU A 134 -34.69 -2.59 -3.98
C GLU A 134 -35.70 -2.17 -2.90
N LYS A 135 -35.21 -1.64 -1.77
CA LYS A 135 -36.06 -1.11 -0.69
C LYS A 135 -36.87 0.10 -1.16
N ALA A 136 -36.30 1.00 -1.94
CA ALA A 136 -37.00 2.15 -2.53
C ALA A 136 -38.10 1.70 -3.50
N ALA A 137 -37.81 0.75 -4.39
CA ALA A 137 -38.79 0.18 -5.31
C ALA A 137 -39.93 -0.54 -4.57
N THR A 138 -39.59 -1.31 -3.54
CA THR A 138 -40.57 -1.99 -2.68
C THR A 138 -41.45 -0.99 -1.93
N LYS A 139 -40.86 0.08 -1.40
CA LYS A 139 -41.60 1.16 -0.75
C LYS A 139 -42.58 1.82 -1.71
N ALA A 140 -42.14 2.14 -2.92
CA ALA A 140 -43.02 2.72 -3.95
C ALA A 140 -44.19 1.81 -4.28
N LYS A 141 -43.94 0.50 -4.52
CA LYS A 141 -45.00 -0.49 -4.76
C LYS A 141 -46.00 -0.59 -3.59
N LYS A 142 -45.51 -0.59 -2.35
CA LYS A 142 -46.37 -0.63 -1.16
C LYS A 142 -47.20 0.64 -0.99
N LEU A 143 -46.65 1.81 -1.31
CA LEU A 143 -47.40 3.07 -1.27
C LEU A 143 -48.50 3.09 -2.33
N GLN A 144 -48.22 2.60 -3.54
CA GLN A 144 -49.24 2.48 -4.58
C GLN A 144 -50.36 1.52 -4.16
N ALA A 145 -50.02 0.31 -3.73
CA ALA A 145 -51.01 -0.68 -3.29
C ALA A 145 -51.85 -0.18 -2.10
N LYS A 146 -51.25 0.61 -1.20
CA LYS A 146 -51.99 1.26 -0.12
C LYS A 146 -53.00 2.27 -0.68
N ALA A 147 -52.58 3.14 -1.59
CA ALA A 147 -53.46 4.14 -2.19
C ALA A 147 -54.62 3.50 -2.97
N ASP A 148 -54.34 2.44 -3.72
CA ASP A 148 -55.35 1.68 -4.45
C ASP A 148 -56.38 1.07 -3.47
N ALA A 149 -55.90 0.41 -2.41
CA ALA A 149 -56.79 -0.18 -1.40
C ALA A 149 -57.61 0.86 -0.61
N GLU A 150 -57.05 2.04 -0.35
CA GLU A 150 -57.78 3.16 0.27
C GLU A 150 -58.89 3.68 -0.68
N GLY A 151 -58.62 3.74 -1.98
CA GLY A 151 -59.61 4.09 -3.01
C GLY A 151 -60.74 3.05 -3.10
N ASP A 152 -60.39 1.76 -3.23
CA ASP A 152 -61.35 0.67 -3.30
C ASP A 152 -62.27 0.63 -2.06
N LEU A 153 -61.70 0.87 -0.87
CA LEU A 153 -62.46 0.95 0.38
C LEU A 153 -63.46 2.10 0.35
N GLN A 154 -63.05 3.28 -0.15
CA GLN A 154 -63.92 4.44 -0.27
C GLN A 154 -65.09 4.17 -1.24
N ASP A 155 -64.79 3.63 -2.42
CA ASP A 155 -65.80 3.32 -3.44
C ASP A 155 -66.78 2.25 -2.98
N THR A 156 -66.28 1.20 -2.33
CA THR A 156 -67.10 0.13 -1.74
C THR A 156 -67.99 0.67 -0.63
N THR A 157 -67.45 1.54 0.23
CA THR A 157 -68.22 2.17 1.31
C THR A 157 -69.34 3.05 0.75
N SER A 158 -69.02 3.88 -0.26
CA SER A 158 -69.99 4.75 -0.93
C SER A 158 -71.12 3.95 -1.60
N THR A 159 -70.76 2.87 -2.31
CA THR A 159 -71.72 1.98 -2.97
C THR A 159 -72.64 1.30 -1.95
N ARG A 160 -72.06 0.72 -0.88
CA ARG A 160 -72.83 0.11 0.21
C ARG A 160 -73.82 1.09 0.84
N ASP A 161 -73.39 2.32 1.11
CA ASP A 161 -74.24 3.32 1.74
C ASP A 161 -75.39 3.75 0.82
N ALA A 162 -75.14 3.85 -0.50
CA ALA A 162 -76.17 4.10 -1.50
C ALA A 162 -77.18 2.94 -1.59
N ASP A 163 -76.71 1.69 -1.61
CA ASP A 163 -77.56 0.49 -1.64
C ASP A 163 -78.42 0.37 -0.37
N GLN A 164 -77.83 0.66 0.80
CA GLN A 164 -78.55 0.64 2.08
C GLN A 164 -79.67 1.68 2.10
N LYS A 165 -79.42 2.87 1.53
CA LYS A 165 -80.44 3.91 1.37
C LYS A 165 -81.54 3.46 0.40
N TYR A 166 -81.17 2.94 -0.76
CA TYR A 166 -82.11 2.43 -1.75
C TYR A 166 -83.01 1.33 -1.18
N LEU A 167 -82.43 0.38 -0.43
CA LEU A 167 -83.17 -0.68 0.24
C LEU A 167 -84.16 -0.12 1.29
N SER A 168 -83.74 0.88 2.07
CA SER A 168 -84.62 1.57 3.01
C SER A 168 -85.80 2.24 2.31
N ASP A 169 -85.54 3.01 1.25
CA ASP A 169 -86.56 3.72 0.47
C ASP A 169 -87.52 2.75 -0.22
N LEU A 170 -87.01 1.64 -0.76
CA LEU A 170 -87.79 0.59 -1.39
C LEU A 170 -88.70 -0.12 -0.38
N THR A 171 -88.16 -0.46 0.79
CA THR A 171 -88.93 -1.10 1.88
C THR A 171 -90.10 -0.20 2.30
N ALA A 172 -89.82 1.07 2.58
CA ALA A 172 -90.86 2.04 2.96
C ALA A 172 -91.95 2.18 1.88
N THR A 173 -91.55 2.21 0.60
CA THR A 173 -92.49 2.27 -0.52
C THR A 173 -93.37 1.02 -0.61
N CYS A 174 -92.80 -0.16 -0.36
CA CYS A 174 -93.55 -1.41 -0.37
C CYS A 174 -94.56 -1.49 0.77
N GLU A 175 -94.16 -1.10 1.97
CA GLU A 175 -95.04 -1.03 3.14
C GLU A 175 -96.21 -0.08 2.89
N GLN A 176 -95.94 1.11 2.36
CA GLN A 176 -96.97 2.12 2.07
C GLN A 176 -97.97 1.66 0.99
N LYS A 177 -97.53 0.84 0.02
CA LYS A 177 -98.42 0.26 -0.99
C LYS A 177 -99.21 -0.95 -0.51
N ALA A 178 -98.75 -1.61 0.55
CA ALA A 178 -99.40 -2.80 1.11
C ALA A 178 -100.51 -2.47 2.13
N SER A 179 -100.53 -1.25 2.65
CA SER A 179 -101.60 -0.66 3.48
C SER A 179 -102.70 0.01 2.66
#